data_AF-A0A1V1VWV5-F1
#
_entry.id   AF-A0A1V1VWV5-F1
#
_cell.length_a   1.000
_cell.length_b   1.000
_cell.length_c   1.000
_cell.angle_alpha   90.00
_cell.angle_beta   90.00
_cell.angle_gamma   90.00
#
_symmetry.space_group_name_H-M   'P 1'
#
loop_
_entity.id
_entity.type
_entity.pdbx_description
1 polymer ?
#
loop_
_entity_poly.entity_id
_entity_poly.type
_entity_poly.pdbx_seq_one_letter_code
_entity_poly.pdbx_strand_id
1 'polypeptide(L)'
;MSRGEVSGWPTDIWRPQLTMRVGAPPGTTLQVLLECLDAAGYRVTERDEHGFRARRVAWLDRIMLEGGTTDLEVRATGADVLVRVAKGAGERGGRTRAADGLSAAVEELRRRGSPVRTTAWGPPPP
;
A
#
# COMPACT_ATOMS: atom_id res chain seq x y z
N MET A 1 17.98 7.32 9.97
CA MET A 1 16.85 7.14 9.03
C MET A 1 16.57 5.66 8.96
N SER A 2 15.52 5.19 9.66
CA SER A 2 15.10 3.79 9.65
C SER A 2 14.76 3.38 8.21
N ARG A 3 15.38 2.33 7.68
CA ARG A 3 14.89 1.70 6.45
C ARG A 3 13.52 1.12 6.79
N GLY A 4 12.44 1.70 6.26
CA GLY A 4 11.10 1.11 6.39
C GLY A 4 11.11 -0.34 5.93
N GLU A 5 10.39 -1.19 6.64
CA GLU A 5 10.38 -2.64 6.42
C GLU A 5 9.80 -3.03 5.06
N VAL A 6 8.85 -2.25 4.55
CA VAL A 6 8.34 -2.39 3.19
C VAL A 6 9.15 -1.47 2.30
N SER A 7 10.03 -2.05 1.48
CA SER A 7 10.74 -1.28 0.47
C SER A 7 9.79 -0.81 -0.64
N GLY A 8 10.14 0.25 -1.37
CA GLY A 8 9.47 0.58 -2.62
C GLY A 8 9.59 -0.56 -3.65
N TRP A 9 8.63 -0.66 -4.56
CA TRP A 9 8.63 -1.69 -5.61
C TRP A 9 9.67 -1.43 -6.72
N PRO A 10 10.14 -2.49 -7.40
CA PRO A 10 10.92 -2.36 -8.63
C PRO A 10 10.11 -1.68 -9.75
N THR A 11 10.74 -0.80 -10.53
CA THR A 11 10.07 -0.02 -11.60
C THR A 11 9.93 -0.78 -12.91
N ASP A 12 10.64 -1.89 -13.05
CA ASP A 12 10.66 -2.81 -14.19
C ASP A 12 9.51 -3.83 -14.16
N ILE A 13 8.78 -3.93 -13.04
CA ILE A 13 7.63 -4.82 -12.91
C ILE A 13 6.36 -4.08 -13.30
N TRP A 14 5.60 -4.65 -14.24
CA TRP A 14 4.26 -4.17 -14.55
C TRP A 14 3.28 -4.61 -13.45
N ARG A 15 2.60 -3.65 -12.82
CA ARG A 15 1.63 -3.86 -11.72
C ARG A 15 2.19 -4.69 -10.55
N PRO A 16 3.26 -4.20 -9.90
CA PRO A 16 3.89 -4.93 -8.80
C PRO A 16 2.90 -5.17 -7.67
N GLN A 17 3.05 -6.31 -7.01
CA GLN A 17 2.25 -6.70 -5.85
C GLN A 17 3.11 -7.32 -4.75
N LEU A 18 2.63 -7.22 -3.51
CA LEU A 18 3.17 -7.94 -2.36
C LEU A 18 2.02 -8.55 -1.56
N THR A 19 2.35 -9.55 -0.75
CA THR A 19 1.42 -10.14 0.21
C THR A 19 1.92 -9.90 1.61
N MET A 20 1.00 -9.54 2.51
CA MET A 20 1.22 -9.44 3.94
C MET A 20 0.39 -10.53 4.63
N ARG A 21 1.01 -11.32 5.51
CA ARG A 21 0.28 -12.22 6.39
C ARG A 21 0.24 -11.62 7.79
N VAL A 22 -0.96 -11.40 8.31
CA VAL A 22 -1.19 -10.61 9.53
C VAL A 22 -1.96 -11.46 10.54
N GLY A 23 -1.45 -11.51 11.78
CA GLY A 23 -2.10 -12.22 12.89
C GLY A 23 -3.28 -11.47 13.53
N ALA A 24 -3.89 -10.51 12.82
CA ALA A 24 -5.01 -9.69 13.29
C ALA A 24 -6.26 -9.95 12.44
N PRO A 25 -7.47 -9.68 12.95
CA PRO A 25 -8.69 -9.76 12.16
C PRO A 25 -8.62 -8.89 10.89
N PRO A 26 -9.19 -9.35 9.75
CA PRO A 26 -9.12 -8.63 8.48
C PRO A 26 -9.57 -7.17 8.56
N GLY A 27 -10.68 -6.92 9.26
CA GLY A 27 -11.22 -5.56 9.44
C GLY A 27 -10.25 -4.63 10.17
N THR A 28 -9.60 -5.10 11.23
CA THR A 28 -8.57 -4.34 11.96
C THR A 28 -7.35 -4.06 11.08
N THR A 29 -6.89 -5.07 10.33
CA THR A 29 -5.76 -4.94 9.42
C THR A 29 -6.04 -3.91 8.32
N LEU A 30 -7.20 -4.00 7.66
CA LEU A 30 -7.60 -3.07 6.62
C LEU A 30 -7.75 -1.64 7.16
N GLN A 31 -8.27 -1.49 8.37
CA GLN A 31 -8.40 -0.17 9.00
C GLN A 31 -7.02 0.47 9.27
N VAL A 32 -6.06 -0.27 9.83
CA VAL A 32 -4.70 0.25 10.06
C VAL A 32 -4.01 0.62 8.75
N LEU A 33 -4.12 -0.23 7.72
CA LEU A 33 -3.57 0.06 6.40
C LEU A 33 -4.17 1.33 5.81
N LEU A 34 -5.49 1.51 5.94
CA LEU A 34 -6.20 2.69 5.46
C LEU A 34 -5.69 3.95 6.17
N GLU A 35 -5.62 3.95 7.50
CA GLU A 35 -5.17 5.10 8.30
C GLU A 35 -3.73 5.50 7.95
N CYS A 36 -2.81 4.52 7.85
CA CYS A 36 -1.41 4.79 7.53
C CYS A 36 -1.19 5.22 6.07
N LEU A 37 -1.94 4.65 5.11
CA LEU A 37 -1.88 5.08 3.71
C LEU A 37 -2.47 6.48 3.54
N ASP A 38 -3.54 6.81 4.26
CA ASP A 38 -4.13 8.16 4.27
C ASP A 38 -3.14 9.20 4.80
N ALA A 39 -2.46 8.89 5.91
CA ALA A 39 -1.37 9.72 6.45
C ALA A 39 -0.19 9.87 5.46
N ALA A 40 0.05 8.86 4.62
CA ALA A 40 1.04 8.92 3.54
C ALA A 40 0.57 9.68 2.28
N GLY A 41 -0.68 10.15 2.26
CA GLY A 41 -1.27 10.94 1.18
C GLY A 41 -2.05 10.14 0.13
N TYR A 42 -2.40 8.88 0.42
CA TYR A 42 -3.28 8.06 -0.41
C TYR A 42 -4.73 8.17 0.06
N ARG A 43 -5.61 8.75 -0.75
CA ARG A 43 -7.03 8.88 -0.44
C ARG A 43 -7.80 7.67 -0.94
N VAL A 44 -8.68 7.11 -0.11
CA VAL A 44 -9.55 6.00 -0.50
C VAL A 44 -10.54 6.45 -1.59
N THR A 45 -10.67 5.66 -2.65
CA THR A 45 -11.60 5.92 -3.76
C THR A 45 -12.73 4.90 -3.83
N GLU A 46 -12.47 3.66 -3.42
CA GLU A 46 -13.44 2.56 -3.37
C GLU A 46 -13.18 1.74 -2.11
N ARG A 47 -14.21 1.22 -1.46
CA ARG A 47 -14.10 0.37 -0.27
C ARG A 47 -15.25 -0.63 -0.21
N ASP A 48 -14.92 -1.86 0.15
CA ASP A 48 -15.89 -2.90 0.49
C ASP A 48 -15.44 -3.66 1.75
N GLU A 49 -16.14 -4.74 2.08
CA GLU A 49 -15.85 -5.57 3.26
C GLU A 49 -14.53 -6.35 3.16
N HIS A 50 -13.99 -6.51 1.96
CA HIS A 50 -12.79 -7.30 1.69
C HIS A 50 -11.58 -6.43 1.34
N GLY A 51 -11.73 -5.12 1.18
CA GLY A 51 -10.62 -4.28 0.78
C GLY A 51 -10.99 -2.87 0.38
N PHE A 52 -10.03 -2.20 -0.24
CA PHE A 52 -10.18 -0.84 -0.72
C PHE A 52 -9.20 -0.51 -1.84
N ARG A 53 -9.52 0.55 -2.59
CA ARG A 53 -8.58 1.22 -3.48
C ARG A 53 -8.22 2.58 -2.92
N ALA A 54 -6.95 2.93 -3.00
CA ALA A 54 -6.43 4.21 -2.56
C ALA A 54 -5.61 4.87 -3.66
N ARG A 55 -5.86 6.15 -3.92
CA ARG A 55 -5.22 6.95 -4.95
C ARG A 55 -4.41 8.07 -4.34
N ARG A 56 -3.20 8.27 -4.86
CA ARG A 56 -2.40 9.45 -4.63
C ARG A 56 -2.30 10.27 -5.91
N VAL A 57 -2.54 11.57 -5.79
CA VAL A 57 -2.27 12.58 -6.82
C VAL A 57 -1.08 13.41 -6.33
N ALA A 58 -0.06 13.64 -7.16
CA ALA A 58 1.01 14.53 -6.72
C ALA A 58 0.46 15.96 -6.57
N TRP A 59 0.75 16.60 -5.44
CA TRP A 59 0.15 17.90 -5.09
C TRP A 59 0.54 19.02 -6.09
N LEU A 60 1.77 18.98 -6.61
CA LEU A 60 2.25 19.86 -7.70
C LEU A 60 1.44 19.66 -8.99
N ASP A 61 0.97 18.44 -9.22
CA ASP A 61 0.27 18.09 -10.45
C ASP A 61 -1.19 18.50 -10.46
N ARG A 62 -1.78 18.75 -9.29
CA ARG A 62 -3.11 19.38 -9.19
C ARG A 62 -3.10 20.78 -9.80
N ILE A 63 -1.92 21.41 -9.91
CA ILE A 63 -1.72 22.73 -10.51
C ILE A 63 -1.31 22.61 -11.99
N MET A 64 -0.53 21.61 -12.37
CA MET A 64 0.09 21.49 -13.71
C MET A 64 -0.72 20.68 -14.75
N LEU A 65 -1.88 20.10 -14.40
CA LEU A 65 -2.76 19.29 -15.30
C LEU A 65 -2.11 18.05 -15.97
N GLU A 66 -0.81 17.83 -15.84
CA GLU A 66 -0.06 16.70 -16.47
C GLU A 66 0.26 15.56 -15.49
N GLY A 67 -0.51 15.43 -14.41
CA GLY A 67 -0.11 14.69 -13.23
C GLY A 67 0.00 13.18 -13.27
N GLY A 68 1.04 12.67 -12.62
CA GLY A 68 1.20 11.27 -12.28
C GLY A 68 0.26 10.85 -11.15
N THR A 69 -0.58 9.85 -11.39
CA THR A 69 -1.43 9.22 -10.36
C THR A 69 -0.90 7.85 -9.98
N THR A 70 -0.86 7.55 -8.70
CA THR A 70 -0.55 6.20 -8.20
C THR A 70 -1.78 5.60 -7.52
N ASP A 71 -2.24 4.47 -8.02
CA ASP A 71 -3.40 3.75 -7.47
C ASP A 71 -2.92 2.45 -6.85
N LEU A 72 -3.28 2.23 -5.58
CA LEU A 72 -3.09 0.99 -4.85
C LEU A 72 -4.44 0.28 -4.68
N GLU A 73 -4.41 -1.03 -4.81
CA GLU A 73 -5.53 -1.91 -4.44
C GLU A 73 -5.08 -2.82 -3.30
N VAL A 74 -5.88 -2.86 -2.24
CA VAL A 74 -5.64 -3.66 -1.04
C VAL A 74 -6.81 -4.63 -0.88
N ARG A 75 -6.53 -5.92 -0.79
CA ARG A 75 -7.53 -6.99 -0.63
C ARG A 75 -7.12 -7.92 0.48
N ALA A 76 -8.02 -8.19 1.41
CA ALA A 76 -7.83 -9.17 2.48
C ALA A 76 -8.61 -10.47 2.19
N THR A 77 -7.99 -11.61 2.47
CA THR A 77 -8.59 -12.93 2.38
C THR A 77 -8.10 -13.77 3.55
N GLY A 78 -8.92 -13.89 4.60
CA GLY A 78 -8.48 -14.48 5.87
C GLY A 78 -7.33 -13.67 6.47
N ALA A 79 -6.21 -14.33 6.80
CA ALA A 79 -5.04 -13.67 7.38
C ALA A 79 -4.12 -13.00 6.34
N ASP A 80 -4.38 -13.20 5.05
CA ASP A 80 -3.54 -12.69 3.97
C ASP A 80 -4.12 -11.38 3.42
N VAL A 81 -3.24 -10.42 3.16
CA VAL A 81 -3.55 -9.13 2.54
C VAL A 81 -2.67 -8.95 1.31
N LEU A 82 -3.29 -8.89 0.15
CA LEU A 82 -2.65 -8.54 -1.11
C LEU A 82 -2.65 -7.02 -1.28
N VAL A 83 -1.49 -6.45 -1.55
CA VAL A 83 -1.33 -5.04 -1.94
C VAL A 83 -0.78 -5.01 -3.36
N ARG A 84 -1.50 -4.36 -4.28
CA ARG A 84 -1.16 -4.28 -5.70
C ARG A 84 -1.11 -2.83 -6.16
N VAL A 85 -0.12 -2.49 -6.99
CA VAL A 85 -0.09 -1.22 -7.72
C VAL A 85 -0.93 -1.35 -8.98
N ALA A 86 -2.10 -0.72 -8.99
CA ALA A 86 -3.02 -0.75 -10.12
C ALA A 86 -2.63 0.26 -11.22
N LYS A 87 -2.06 1.41 -10.84
CA LYS A 87 -1.60 2.47 -11.76
C LYS A 87 -0.41 3.23 -11.16
N GLY A 88 0.45 3.79 -12.02
CA GLY A 88 1.52 4.68 -11.61
C GLY A 88 2.72 3.98 -10.98
N ALA A 89 3.06 2.77 -11.45
CA ALA A 89 4.23 2.03 -10.96
C ALA A 89 5.56 2.77 -11.20
N GLY A 90 5.65 3.61 -12.23
CA GLY A 90 6.81 4.47 -12.50
C GLY A 90 6.93 5.69 -11.58
N GLU A 91 5.88 6.03 -10.83
CA GLU A 91 5.83 7.27 -10.04
C GLU A 91 6.69 7.16 -8.78
N ARG A 92 7.87 7.79 -8.80
CA ARG A 92 8.81 7.78 -7.66
C ARG A 92 8.15 8.29 -6.38
N GLY A 93 7.41 9.40 -6.46
CA GLY A 93 6.75 10.00 -5.31
C GLY A 93 5.65 9.13 -4.72
N GLY A 94 4.87 8.45 -5.58
CA GLY A 94 3.91 7.44 -5.14
C GLY A 94 4.59 6.28 -4.45
N ARG A 95 5.59 5.69 -5.12
CA ARG A 95 6.34 4.56 -4.59
C ARG A 95 6.94 4.80 -3.20
N THR A 96 7.62 5.91 -2.99
CA THR A 96 8.21 6.23 -1.69
C THR A 96 7.13 6.36 -0.62
N ARG A 97 6.04 7.08 -0.91
CA ARG A 97 4.95 7.29 0.05
C ARG A 97 4.20 6.00 0.37
N ALA A 98 4.00 5.14 -0.61
CA ALA A 98 3.40 3.83 -0.38
C ALA A 98 4.30 2.97 0.52
N ALA A 99 5.62 2.95 0.27
CA ALA A 99 6.58 2.24 1.11
C ALA A 99 6.54 2.75 2.57
N ASP A 100 6.50 4.08 2.76
CA ASP A 100 6.40 4.70 4.08
C ASP A 100 5.09 4.33 4.79
N GLY A 101 3.95 4.47 4.10
CA GLY A 101 2.62 4.18 4.66
C GLY A 101 2.43 2.69 5.00
N LEU A 102 2.90 1.79 4.13
CA LEU A 102 2.84 0.35 4.38
C LEU A 102 3.79 -0.05 5.52
N SER A 103 4.99 0.54 5.60
CA SER A 103 5.91 0.29 6.71
C SER A 103 5.32 0.76 8.04
N ALA A 104 4.71 1.95 8.07
CA ALA A 104 4.02 2.46 9.25
C ALA A 104 2.86 1.54 9.69
N ALA A 105 2.11 0.98 8.74
CA ALA A 105 1.05 0.01 9.05
C ALA A 105 1.60 -1.29 9.66
N VAL A 106 2.73 -1.80 9.14
CA VAL A 106 3.41 -2.98 9.69
C VAL A 106 3.87 -2.72 11.13
N GLU A 107 4.52 -1.58 11.37
CA GLU A 107 4.99 -1.17 12.70
C GLU A 107 3.81 -1.03 13.67
N GLU A 108 2.71 -0.41 13.24
CA GLU A 108 1.52 -0.21 14.05
C GLU A 108 0.82 -1.53 14.42
N LEU A 109 0.67 -2.45 13.46
CA LEU A 109 0.10 -3.78 13.72
C LEU A 109 0.95 -4.57 14.72
N ARG A 110 2.28 -4.52 14.60
CA ARG A 110 3.21 -5.16 15.53
C ARG A 110 3.16 -4.53 16.91
N ARG A 111 3.07 -3.20 16.99
CA ARG A 111 2.89 -2.47 18.25
C ARG A 111 1.60 -2.89 18.96
N ARG A 112 0.55 -3.23 18.21
CA ARG A 112 -0.71 -3.81 18.72
C ARG A 112 -0.63 -5.32 19.02
N GLY A 113 0.55 -5.93 18.95
CA GLY A 113 0.78 -7.34 19.28
C GLY A 113 0.45 -8.32 18.14
N SER A 114 0.18 -7.83 16.93
CA SER A 114 -0.13 -8.69 15.78
C SER A 114 1.13 -8.99 14.97
N PRO A 115 1.53 -10.28 14.82
CA PRO A 115 2.66 -10.62 13.98
C PRO A 115 2.35 -10.29 12.52
N VAL A 116 3.33 -9.74 11.80
CA VAL A 116 3.22 -9.39 10.38
C VAL A 116 4.41 -9.98 9.63
N ARG A 117 4.15 -10.68 8.53
CA ARG A 117 5.16 -11.13 7.57
C ARG A 117 4.83 -10.55 6.20
N THR A 118 5.83 -10.04 5.50
CA THR A 118 5.68 -9.45 4.17
C THR A 118 6.51 -10.22 3.15
N THR A 119 6.01 -10.36 1.92
CA THR A 119 6.81 -10.82 0.78
C THR A 119 7.54 -9.64 0.14
N ALA A 120 8.57 -9.94 -0.66
CA ALA A 120 9.07 -8.96 -1.61
C ALA A 120 7.99 -8.61 -2.65
N TRP A 121 8.13 -7.43 -3.27
CA TRP A 121 7.34 -7.08 -4.44
C TRP A 121 7.68 -8.03 -5.59
N GLY A 122 6.65 -8.54 -6.27
CA GLY A 122 6.77 -9.41 -7.43
C GLY A 122 5.73 -9.08 -8.51
N PRO A 123 5.83 -9.73 -9.69
CA PRO A 123 4.80 -9.63 -10.71
C PRO A 123 3.47 -10.23 -10.21
N PRO A 124 2.33 -9.87 -10.83
CA PRO A 124 1.09 -10.60 -10.62
C PRO A 124 1.26 -12.08 -10.99
N PRO A 125 0.52 -13.01 -10.35
CA PRO A 125 0.51 -14.40 -10.77
C PRO A 125 0.05 -14.50 -12.24
N PRO A 126 0.50 -15.54 -12.96
CA PRO A 126 0.12 -15.79 -14.35
C PRO A 126 -1.39 -15.99 -14.52
#